data_AF-A0A3D4TX35-F1
#
_entry.id   AF-A0A3D4TX35-F1
#
_cell.length_a   1.000
_cell.length_b   1.000
_cell.length_c   1.000
_cell.angle_alpha   90.00
_cell.angle_beta   90.00
_cell.angle_gamma   90.00
#
_symmetry.space_group_name_H-M   'P 1'
#
loop_
_entity.id
_entity.type
_entity.pdbx_description
1 polymer ?
#
loop_
_entity_poly.entity_id
_entity_poly.type
_entity_poly.pdbx_seq_one_letter_code
_entity_poly.pdbx_strand_id
1 'polypeptide(L)'
;MINIIRPEYVYLKLTPNNSIRNNNTHKLAKSINSLYKNPLQNIQRRELKYINVIGNDILFNCKYSIVINPKVVYFIYIEKQKIEFYFIVPKHFLSIIKEKINDVWPSITVAQVDSIPMFGEAAVKHQLVYTKEDGLSLAT
;
A
#
# COMPACT_ATOMS: atom_id res chain seq x y z
N MET A 1 1.15 -27.35 -3.15
CA MET A 1 0.07 -26.59 -2.49
C MET A 1 0.39 -25.11 -2.63
N ILE A 2 -0.49 -24.33 -3.27
CA ILE A 2 -0.30 -22.90 -3.49
C ILE A 2 -0.87 -22.16 -2.28
N ASN A 3 -0.11 -21.24 -1.68
CA ASN A 3 -0.58 -20.39 -0.59
C ASN A 3 -0.65 -18.93 -1.06
N ILE A 4 -1.76 -18.24 -0.78
CA ILE A 4 -1.97 -16.84 -1.14
C ILE A 4 -1.76 -15.98 0.12
N ILE A 5 -0.71 -15.16 0.12
CA ILE A 5 -0.39 -14.27 1.24
C ILE A 5 -0.99 -12.89 0.95
N ARG A 6 -1.90 -12.44 1.81
CA ARG A 6 -2.45 -11.07 1.78
C ARG A 6 -1.60 -10.15 2.68
N PRO A 7 -1.26 -8.94 2.22
CA PRO A 7 -0.53 -7.99 3.05
C PRO A 7 -1.42 -7.43 4.17
N GLU A 8 -0.81 -7.22 5.34
CA GLU A 8 -1.42 -6.46 6.43
C GLU A 8 -1.36 -4.95 6.13
N TYR A 9 -2.44 -4.24 6.48
CA TYR A 9 -2.58 -2.81 6.27
C TYR A 9 -2.64 -2.05 7.59
N VAL A 10 -2.17 -0.80 7.57
CA VAL A 10 -2.30 0.15 8.67
C VAL A 10 -2.89 1.46 8.15
N TYR A 11 -3.61 2.16 9.02
CA TYR A 11 -4.25 3.44 8.68
C TYR A 11 -3.45 4.59 9.25
N LEU A 12 -3.15 5.57 8.41
CA LEU A 12 -2.46 6.79 8.76
C LEU A 12 -3.41 7.96 8.60
N LYS A 13 -3.78 8.62 9.70
CA LYS A 13 -4.50 9.90 9.68
C LYS A 13 -3.52 11.02 9.42
N LEU A 14 -3.86 11.88 8.47
CA LEU A 14 -3.10 13.05 8.09
C LEU A 14 -3.81 14.30 8.58
N THR A 15 -3.15 15.06 9.45
CA THR A 15 -3.64 16.37 9.91
C THR A 15 -2.76 17.47 9.31
N PRO A 16 -3.27 18.25 8.36
CA PRO A 16 -2.51 19.36 7.81
C PRO A 16 -2.39 20.48 8.86
N ASN A 17 -1.17 21.00 9.06
CA ASN A 17 -1.00 22.27 9.75
C ASN A 17 -1.18 23.42 8.74
N ASN A 18 -1.49 24.63 9.25
CA ASN A 18 -1.77 25.80 8.40
C ASN A 18 -0.68 25.98 7.31
N SER A 19 -1.10 26.01 6.05
CA SER A 19 -0.31 26.30 4.83
C SER A 19 0.67 25.23 4.27
N ILE A 20 0.20 24.00 4.03
CA ILE A 20 0.98 23.03 3.22
C ILE A 20 0.94 23.42 1.74
N ARG A 21 2.10 23.79 1.16
CA ARG A 21 2.23 24.06 -0.28
C ARG A 21 2.31 22.75 -1.08
N ASN A 22 1.40 22.57 -2.03
CA ASN A 22 1.24 21.34 -2.83
C ASN A 22 2.21 21.26 -4.04
N ASN A 23 3.47 21.65 -3.89
CA ASN A 23 4.38 21.74 -5.05
C ASN A 23 5.09 20.41 -5.38
N ASN A 24 5.12 19.46 -4.42
CA ASN A 24 5.93 18.24 -4.52
C ASN A 24 5.14 16.93 -4.47
N THR A 25 3.81 16.95 -4.49
CA THR A 25 2.97 15.73 -4.37
C THR A 25 3.21 14.72 -5.49
N HIS A 26 3.65 15.17 -6.66
CA HIS A 26 4.10 14.29 -7.75
C HIS A 26 5.26 13.35 -7.33
N LYS A 27 6.13 13.79 -6.41
CA LYS A 27 7.22 12.95 -5.87
C LYS A 27 6.68 11.84 -4.97
N LEU A 28 5.63 12.12 -4.19
CA LEU A 28 4.93 11.13 -3.37
C LEU A 28 4.24 10.11 -4.28
N ALA A 29 3.54 10.56 -5.32
CA ALA A 29 2.89 9.68 -6.29
C ALA A 29 3.90 8.77 -7.01
N LYS A 30 5.05 9.32 -7.45
CA LYS A 30 6.14 8.53 -8.06
C LYS A 30 6.72 7.51 -7.09
N SER A 31 6.90 7.89 -5.82
CA SER A 31 7.39 6.99 -4.78
C SER A 31 6.39 5.85 -4.52
N ILE A 32 5.10 6.15 -4.40
CA ILE A 32 4.04 5.15 -4.28
C ILE A 32 4.01 4.22 -5.50
N ASN A 33 4.11 4.77 -6.72
CA ASN A 33 4.14 3.98 -7.94
C ASN A 33 5.35 3.03 -7.96
N SER A 34 6.51 3.48 -7.48
CA SER A 34 7.71 2.63 -7.39
C SER A 34 7.58 1.47 -6.38
N LEU A 35 6.66 1.55 -5.41
CA LEU A 35 6.36 0.44 -4.49
C LEU A 35 5.63 -0.71 -5.18
N TYR A 36 4.91 -0.44 -6.26
CA TYR A 36 4.30 -1.47 -7.12
C TYR A 36 5.38 -2.09 -8.00
N LYS A 37 6.07 -3.11 -7.49
CA LYS A 37 7.06 -3.87 -8.27
C LYS A 37 6.41 -4.91 -9.18
N ASN A 38 7.17 -5.30 -10.21
CA ASN A 38 6.76 -6.24 -11.25
C ASN A 38 6.13 -7.52 -10.67
N PRO A 39 5.02 -8.02 -11.26
CA PRO A 39 4.30 -9.21 -10.78
C PRO A 39 5.19 -10.46 -10.63
N LEU A 40 6.27 -10.55 -11.42
CA LEU A 40 7.26 -11.64 -11.35
C LEU A 40 8.09 -11.67 -10.06
N GLN A 41 8.26 -10.53 -9.37
CA GLN A 41 8.99 -10.46 -8.09
C GLN A 41 8.13 -10.92 -6.89
N ASN A 42 6.82 -11.07 -7.06
CA ASN A 42 5.90 -11.50 -6.01
C ASN A 42 5.76 -13.02 -5.88
N ILE A 43 6.37 -13.77 -6.80
CA ILE A 43 6.46 -15.23 -6.73
C ILE A 43 7.67 -15.55 -5.86
N GLN A 44 7.43 -15.70 -4.56
CA GLN A 44 8.47 -16.14 -3.64
C GLN A 44 8.56 -17.67 -3.69
N ARG A 45 9.61 -18.18 -4.32
CA ARG A 45 10.03 -19.57 -4.18
C ARG A 45 10.67 -19.70 -2.79
N ARG A 46 9.95 -20.25 -1.80
CA ARG A 46 10.62 -20.68 -0.57
C ARG A 46 11.45 -21.91 -0.90
N GLU A 47 12.77 -21.76 -0.84
CA GLU A 47 13.70 -22.86 -1.06
C GLU A 47 13.59 -23.90 0.06
N LEU A 48 13.88 -25.14 -0.35
CA LEU A 48 13.76 -26.37 0.40
C LEU A 48 14.61 -26.29 1.69
N LYS A 49 14.06 -26.70 2.83
CA LYS A 49 14.90 -27.12 3.95
C LYS A 49 15.45 -28.50 3.62
N TYR A 50 16.73 -28.58 3.29
CA TYR A 50 17.46 -29.85 3.27
C TYR A 50 17.55 -30.36 4.71
N ILE A 51 16.92 -31.50 5.01
CA ILE A 51 17.24 -32.24 6.22
C ILE A 51 18.10 -33.41 5.74
N ASN A 52 19.41 -33.32 5.99
CA ASN A 52 20.32 -34.44 5.81
C ASN A 52 19.96 -35.52 6.84
N VAL A 53 19.17 -36.50 6.44
CA VAL A 53 19.05 -37.78 7.15
C VAL A 53 19.73 -38.82 6.29
N ILE A 54 21.01 -39.08 6.59
CA ILE A 54 21.77 -40.28 6.23
C ILE A 54 21.53 -40.76 4.79
N GLY A 55 22.25 -40.15 3.84
CA GLY A 55 22.58 -40.76 2.55
C GLY A 55 21.54 -40.69 1.42
N ASN A 56 20.31 -40.24 1.67
CA ASN A 56 19.30 -40.06 0.62
C ASN A 56 18.65 -38.67 0.71
N ASP A 57 18.86 -37.84 -0.32
CA ASP A 57 18.19 -36.54 -0.46
C ASP A 57 16.71 -36.75 -0.81
N ILE A 58 15.82 -36.69 0.19
CA ILE A 58 14.37 -36.76 -0.04
C ILE A 58 13.86 -35.33 -0.29
N LEU A 59 13.52 -35.04 -1.55
CA LEU A 59 12.86 -33.81 -2.00
C LEU A 59 11.42 -33.73 -1.47
N PHE A 60 11.18 -32.95 -0.41
CA PHE A 60 9.82 -32.71 0.08
C PHE A 60 9.17 -31.45 -0.55
N ASN A 61 8.14 -31.70 -1.35
CA ASN A 61 7.09 -30.82 -1.89
C ASN A 61 7.36 -29.30 -1.89
N CYS A 62 7.66 -28.76 -3.07
CA CYS A 62 7.63 -27.32 -3.38
C CYS A 62 6.26 -26.69 -3.00
N LYS A 63 6.26 -25.81 -2.01
CA LYS A 63 5.10 -24.96 -1.67
C LYS A 63 5.29 -23.61 -2.34
N TYR A 64 4.56 -23.36 -3.42
CA TYR A 64 4.54 -22.06 -4.09
C TYR A 64 3.72 -21.07 -3.25
N SER A 65 4.28 -19.88 -3.00
CA SER A 65 3.58 -18.80 -2.31
C SER A 65 3.43 -17.61 -3.24
N ILE A 66 2.19 -17.17 -3.47
CA ILE A 66 1.88 -15.99 -4.26
C ILE A 66 1.60 -14.85 -3.27
N VAL A 67 2.44 -13.81 -3.29
CA VAL A 67 2.20 -12.58 -2.54
C VAL A 67 1.36 -11.65 -3.42
N ILE A 68 0.24 -11.16 -2.91
CA ILE A 68 -0.57 -10.18 -3.67
C ILE A 68 0.18 -8.85 -3.70
N ASN A 69 0.20 -8.21 -4.87
CA ASN A 69 0.74 -6.87 -5.04
C ASN A 69 0.10 -5.90 -4.04
N PRO A 70 0.88 -5.33 -3.10
CA PRO A 70 0.35 -4.44 -2.09
C PRO A 70 -0.06 -3.09 -2.70
N LYS A 71 -1.20 -2.53 -2.27
CA LYS A 71 -1.73 -1.27 -2.80
C LYS A 71 -1.67 -0.15 -1.76
N VAL A 72 -1.29 1.05 -2.16
CA VAL A 72 -1.47 2.24 -1.30
C VAL A 72 -2.72 2.99 -1.74
N VAL A 73 -3.56 3.36 -0.78
CA VAL A 73 -4.81 4.09 -1.04
C VAL A 73 -4.78 5.41 -0.29
N TYR A 74 -5.13 6.50 -0.99
CA TYR A 74 -5.43 7.78 -0.38
C TYR A 74 -6.95 7.91 -0.22
N PHE A 75 -7.41 8.05 1.02
CA PHE A 75 -8.82 8.09 1.38
C PHE A 75 -9.16 9.45 1.97
N ILE A 76 -10.12 10.13 1.35
CA ILE A 76 -10.63 11.43 1.80
C ILE A 76 -12.07 11.23 2.26
N TYR A 77 -12.32 11.57 3.52
CA TYR A 77 -13.66 11.56 4.10
C TYR A 77 -14.17 12.99 4.22
N ILE A 78 -15.34 13.27 3.63
CA ILE A 78 -15.91 14.61 3.55
C ILE A 78 -17.34 14.58 4.06
N GLU A 79 -17.63 15.43 5.04
CA GLU A 79 -18.96 15.75 5.56
C GLU A 79 -19.17 17.28 5.52
N LYS A 80 -20.40 17.72 5.82
CA LYS A 80 -20.79 19.14 5.75
C LYS A 80 -19.87 20.09 6.53
N GLN A 81 -19.32 19.65 7.67
CA GLN A 81 -18.49 20.47 8.56
C GLN A 81 -17.10 19.86 8.83
N LYS A 82 -16.77 18.76 8.17
CA LYS A 82 -15.61 17.94 8.54
C LYS A 82 -14.96 17.34 7.31
N ILE A 83 -13.64 17.44 7.24
CA ILE A 83 -12.83 16.76 6.23
C ILE A 83 -11.68 16.03 6.93
N GLU A 84 -11.50 14.77 6.59
CA GLU A 84 -10.43 13.93 7.13
C GLU A 84 -9.67 13.23 6.01
N PHE A 85 -8.36 13.12 6.18
CA PHE A 85 -7.46 12.57 5.19
C PHE A 85 -6.73 11.36 5.76
N TYR A 86 -6.69 10.28 4.98
CA TYR A 86 -6.09 9.03 5.41
C TYR A 86 -5.24 8.40 4.31
N PHE A 87 -4.15 7.75 4.72
CA PHE A 87 -3.44 6.78 3.90
C PHE A 87 -3.66 5.37 4.45
N ILE A 88 -4.07 4.46 3.58
CA ILE A 88 -4.13 3.03 3.88
C ILE A 88 -2.90 2.40 3.23
N VAL A 89 -1.97 1.93 4.08
CA VAL A 89 -0.64 1.52 3.62
C VAL A 89 -0.31 0.10 4.06
N PRO A 90 0.40 -0.68 3.22
CA PRO A 90 0.94 -1.97 3.62
C PRO A 90 1.94 -1.79 4.76
N LYS A 91 1.81 -2.59 5.82
CA LYS A 91 2.61 -2.47 7.05
C LYS A 91 4.12 -2.53 6.81
N HIS A 92 4.56 -3.36 5.85
CA HIS A 92 5.97 -3.50 5.48
C HIS A 92 6.56 -2.26 4.78
N PHE A 93 5.73 -1.39 4.21
CA PHE A 93 6.16 -0.12 3.60
C PHE A 93 5.92 1.11 4.49
N LEU A 94 5.44 0.91 5.71
CA LEU A 94 5.10 1.99 6.63
C LEU A 94 6.22 3.01 6.83
N SER A 95 7.45 2.54 7.07
CA SER A 95 8.61 3.42 7.33
C SER A 95 8.93 4.28 6.11
N ILE A 96 9.04 3.64 4.93
CA ILE A 96 9.38 4.30 3.67
C ILE A 96 8.30 5.33 3.30
N ILE A 97 7.02 4.97 3.46
CA ILE A 97 5.92 5.88 3.12
C ILE A 97 5.87 7.05 4.10
N LYS A 98 6.05 6.83 5.41
CA LYS A 98 6.13 7.92 6.39
C LYS A 98 7.26 8.89 6.10
N GLU A 99 8.44 8.38 5.77
CA GLU A 99 9.60 9.21 5.39
C GLU A 99 9.27 10.07 4.16
N LYS A 100 8.68 9.46 3.11
CA LYS A 100 8.28 10.19 1.90
C LYS A 100 7.16 11.20 2.14
N ILE A 101 6.21 10.91 3.02
CA ILE A 101 5.18 11.86 3.41
C ILE A 101 5.82 13.08 4.08
N ASN A 102 6.75 12.88 5.01
CA ASN A 102 7.43 13.97 5.72
C ASN A 102 8.34 14.80 4.79
N ASP A 103 9.00 14.16 3.82
CA ASP A 103 9.80 14.85 2.80
C ASP A 103 8.93 15.76 1.90
N VAL A 104 7.77 15.26 1.49
CA VAL A 104 6.88 15.98 0.57
C VAL A 104 6.00 17.01 1.29
N TRP A 105 5.56 16.70 2.51
CA TRP A 105 4.73 17.55 3.36
C TRP A 105 5.36 17.70 4.75
N PRO A 106 6.36 18.58 4.92
CA PRO A 106 7.14 18.68 6.16
C PRO A 106 6.34 19.13 7.39
N SER A 107 5.15 19.73 7.18
CA SER A 107 4.33 20.27 8.26
C SER A 107 3.07 19.45 8.53
N ILE A 108 2.98 18.21 8.04
CA ILE A 108 1.82 17.35 8.29
C ILE A 108 2.03 16.48 9.52
N THR A 109 1.01 16.35 10.35
CA THR A 109 1.02 15.38 11.44
C THR A 109 0.51 14.04 10.91
N VAL A 110 1.33 13.00 11.03
CA VAL A 110 0.98 11.63 10.60
C VAL A 110 0.79 10.75 11.84
N ALA A 111 -0.44 10.38 12.13
CA ALA A 111 -0.78 9.49 13.25
C ALA A 111 -1.29 8.14 12.75
N GLN A 112 -0.86 7.05 13.35
CA GLN A 112 -1.48 5.74 13.09
C GLN A 112 -2.79 5.65 13.87
N VAL A 113 -3.84 5.15 13.22
CA VAL A 113 -5.18 4.99 13.81
C VAL A 113 -5.67 3.56 13.60
N ASP A 114 -6.54 3.09 14.49
CA ASP A 114 -7.05 1.72 14.46
C ASP A 114 -8.19 1.53 13.44
N SER A 115 -8.91 2.61 13.12
CA SER A 115 -10.04 2.57 12.19
C SER A 115 -10.16 3.85 11.35
N ILE A 116 -10.90 3.72 10.25
CA ILE A 116 -11.28 4.83 9.36
C ILE A 116 -12.81 4.97 9.37
N PRO A 117 -13.35 6.16 9.07
CA PRO A 117 -14.79 6.36 8.91
C PRO A 117 -15.39 5.39 7.89
N MET A 118 -16.56 4.84 8.22
CA MET A 118 -17.31 3.94 7.35
C MET A 118 -18.52 4.67 6.75
N PHE A 119 -18.87 4.32 5.52
CA PHE A 119 -20.10 4.77 4.90
C PHE A 119 -21.27 3.89 5.32
N GLY A 120 -22.46 4.47 5.43
CA GLY A 120 -23.69 3.72 5.70
C GLY A 120 -24.01 2.73 4.58
N GLU A 121 -24.79 1.69 4.90
CA GLU A 121 -25.14 0.63 3.95
C GLU A 121 -25.93 1.14 2.74
N ALA A 122 -26.73 2.19 2.92
CA ALA A 122 -27.52 2.83 1.86
C ALA A 122 -26.74 3.87 1.03
N ALA A 123 -25.42 4.01 1.21
CA ALA A 123 -24.64 4.99 0.48
C ALA A 123 -24.53 4.65 -1.02
N VAL A 124 -24.75 5.65 -1.87
CA VAL A 124 -24.52 5.52 -3.31
C VAL A 124 -23.03 5.51 -3.59
N LYS A 125 -22.56 4.51 -4.33
CA LYS A 125 -21.14 4.33 -4.68
C LYS A 125 -20.94 4.64 -6.16
N HIS A 126 -20.00 5.52 -6.44
CA HIS A 126 -19.54 5.83 -7.80
C HIS A 126 -18.06 5.50 -7.89
N GLN A 127 -17.65 4.96 -9.04
CA GLN A 127 -16.26 4.63 -9.31
C GLN A 127 -15.89 5.17 -10.69
N LEU A 128 -14.76 5.87 -10.76
CA LEU A 128 -14.11 6.21 -12.02
C LEU A 128 -13.01 5.18 -12.28
N VAL A 129 -13.07 4.53 -13.44
CA VAL A 129 -12.03 3.61 -13.92
C VAL A 129 -11.50 4.16 -15.22
N TYR A 130 -10.18 4.34 -15.30
CA TYR A 130 -9.51 4.75 -16.51
C TYR A 130 -9.28 3.56 -17.43
N THR A 131 -9.53 3.73 -18.73
CA THR A 131 -9.44 2.66 -19.75
C THR A 131 -8.00 2.20 -19.99
N LYS A 132 -7.02 3.08 -19.76
CA LYS A 132 -5.59 2.75 -19.73
C LYS A 132 -5.16 2.69 -18.26
N GLU A 133 -4.16 1.87 -17.91
CA GLU A 133 -3.56 1.83 -16.55
C GLU A 133 -2.78 3.13 -16.24
N ASP A 134 -3.47 4.26 -16.34
CA ASP A 134 -2.83 5.56 -16.43
C ASP A 134 -3.68 6.63 -15.75
N GLY A 135 -4.06 6.36 -14.50
CA GLY A 135 -4.85 7.29 -13.69
C GLY A 135 -4.08 8.53 -13.24
N LEU A 136 -2.76 8.59 -13.52
CA LEU A 136 -1.85 9.65 -13.08
C LEU A 136 -0.71 9.88 -14.11
N SER A 137 -0.93 9.70 -15.41
CA SER A 137 0.09 9.94 -16.44
C SER A 137 0.70 11.31 -16.28
N LEU A 138 1.88 11.37 -15.68
CA LEU A 138 2.79 12.48 -15.82
C LEU A 138 3.72 12.15 -17.00
N ALA A 139 3.17 11.66 -18.10
CA ALA A 139 3.88 11.58 -19.35
C ALA A 139 4.22 13.02 -19.76
N THR A 140 5.47 13.40 -19.54
CA THR A 140 6.14 14.49 -20.23
C THR A 140 7.20 13.87 -21.13
#